data_AF-X1ANI4-F1
#
_entry.id   AF-X1ANI4-F1
#
_cell.length_a   1.000
_cell.length_b   1.000
_cell.length_c   1.000
_cell.angle_alpha   90.00
_cell.angle_beta   90.00
_cell.angle_gamma   90.00
#
_symmetry.space_group_name_H-M   'P 1'
#
loop_
_entity.id
_entity.type
_entity.pdbx_description
1 polymer ?
#
loop_
_entity_poly.entity_id
_entity_poly.type
_entity_poly.pdbx_seq_one_letter_code
_entity_poly.pdbx_strand_id
1 'polypeptide(L)' 'MLCQICKKKEATITLTKIVGGQKTEIHLCKDCASFFSDKFSIFPLPKFDINDLLVGLLNAIDLYHK' A
#
# COMPACT_ATOMS: atom_id res chain seq x y z
N MET A 1 12.53 -18.86 3.17
CA MET A 1 11.24 -19.28 2.56
C MET A 1 11.24 -18.88 1.08
N LEU A 2 10.59 -19.64 0.19
CA LEU A 2 10.55 -19.29 -1.23
C LEU A 2 9.56 -18.14 -1.51
N CYS A 3 9.87 -17.34 -2.54
CA CYS A 3 8.99 -16.31 -3.09
C CYS A 3 7.61 -16.89 -3.43
N GLN A 4 6.56 -16.27 -2.90
CA GLN A 4 5.19 -16.77 -3.09
C GLN A 4 4.69 -16.65 -4.53
N ILE A 5 5.32 -15.79 -5.35
CA ILE A 5 4.95 -15.57 -6.76
C ILE A 5 5.69 -16.54 -7.68
N CYS A 6 7.03 -16.50 -7.69
CA CYS A 6 7.79 -17.29 -8.65
C CYS A 6 8.18 -18.69 -8.14
N LYS A 7 8.14 -18.93 -6.83
CA LYS A 7 8.54 -20.19 -6.17
C LYS A 7 9.95 -20.69 -6.53
N LYS A 8 10.80 -19.83 -7.09
CA LYS A 8 12.15 -20.19 -7.60
C LYS A 8 13.29 -19.62 -6.76
N LYS A 9 13.05 -18.50 -6.08
CA LYS A 9 14.06 -17.73 -5.33
C LYS A 9 13.60 -17.54 -3.91
N GLU A 10 14.53 -17.33 -2.98
CA GLU A 10 14.18 -16.98 -1.61
C GLU A 10 13.47 -15.63 -1.55
N ALA A 11 12.47 -15.54 -0.68
CA ALA A 11 11.83 -14.29 -0.36
C ALA A 11 12.73 -13.46 0.56
N THR A 12 13.01 -12.23 0.13
CA THR A 12 13.84 -11.27 0.85
C THR A 12 13.11 -9.96 1.13
N ILE A 13 11.90 -9.81 0.60
CA ILE A 13 11.06 -8.63 0.73
C ILE A 13 9.67 -9.08 1.19
N THR A 14 9.10 -8.37 2.16
CA THR A 14 7.72 -8.59 2.64
C THR A 14 6.90 -7.36 2.29
N LEU A 15 5.82 -7.54 1.52
CA LEU A 15 4.84 -6.49 1.28
C LEU A 15 3.67 -6.68 2.23
N THR A 16 3.25 -5.60 2.88
CA THR A 16 2.13 -5.58 3.80
C THR A 16 1.06 -4.63 3.28
N LYS A 17 -0.16 -5.13 3.11
CA LYS A 17 -1.33 -4.34 2.76
C LYS A 17 -2.29 -4.29 3.94
N ILE A 18 -2.83 -3.11 4.23
CA ILE A 18 -3.86 -2.93 5.26
C ILE A 18 -5.09 -2.31 4.59
N VAL A 19 -6.22 -3.02 4.60
CA VAL A 19 -7.51 -2.53 4.06
C VAL A 19 -8.60 -2.73 5.10
N GLY A 20 -9.24 -1.65 5.55
CA GLY A 20 -10.31 -1.73 6.55
C GLY A 20 -9.90 -2.45 7.84
N GLY A 21 -8.64 -2.27 8.27
CA GLY A 21 -8.07 -2.93 9.46
C GLY A 21 -7.57 -4.36 9.23
N GLN A 22 -7.81 -4.95 8.05
CA GLN A 22 -7.32 -6.29 7.72
C GLN A 22 -5.93 -6.20 7.11
N LYS A 23 -4.96 -6.90 7.72
CA LYS A 23 -3.57 -7.00 7.28
C LYS A 23 -3.37 -8.21 6.39
N THR A 24 -2.79 -8.02 5.21
CA THR A 24 -2.37 -9.09 4.30
C THR A 24 -0.88 -8.95 4.01
N GLU A 25 -0.13 -10.03 4.18
CA GLU A 25 1.31 -10.06 3.96
C GLU A 25 1.66 -11.03 2.82
N ILE A 26 2.59 -10.61 1.97
CA ILE A 26 3.14 -11.43 0.88
C ILE A 26 4.66 -11.34 0.86
N HIS A 27 5.32 -12.50 0.81
CA HIS A 27 6.77 -12.61 0.81
C HIS A 27 7.31 -12.88 -0.60
N LEU A 28 8.14 -11.95 -1.10
CA LEU A 28 8.62 -11.89 -2.48
C LEU A 28 10.15 -11.89 -2.53
N CYS A 29 10.71 -12.40 -3.63
CA CYS A 29 12.11 -12.17 -3.97
C CYS A 29 12.32 -10.78 -4.58
N LYS A 30 13.58 -10.31 -4.64
CA LYS A 30 13.98 -9.01 -5.19
C LYS A 30 13.38 -8.72 -6.58
N ASP A 31 13.43 -9.67 -7.49
CA ASP A 31 12.97 -9.46 -8.87
C ASP A 31 11.46 -9.33 -8.98
N CYS A 32 10.72 -10.20 -8.27
CA CYS A 32 9.28 -10.11 -8.23
C CYS A 32 8.86 -8.79 -7.59
N ALA A 33 9.44 -8.43 -6.44
CA ALA A 33 9.14 -7.17 -5.77
C ALA A 33 9.39 -5.94 -6.66
N SER A 34 10.49 -5.90 -7.42
CA SER A 34 10.78 -4.79 -8.34
C SER A 34 9.69 -4.62 -9.40
N PHE A 35 9.15 -5.72 -9.93
CA PHE A 35 8.02 -5.68 -10.86
C PHE A 35 6.71 -5.22 -10.18
N PHE A 36 6.56 -5.48 -8.88
CA PHE A 36 5.44 -4.96 -8.09
C PHE A 36 5.58 -3.45 -7.78
N SER A 37 6.80 -2.92 -7.67
CA SER A 37 7.07 -1.49 -7.43
C SER A 37 6.54 -0.61 -8.56
N ASP A 38 6.88 -0.96 -9.82
CA ASP A 38 6.37 -0.26 -11.01
C ASP A 38 4.85 -0.44 -11.19
N LYS A 39 4.30 -1.48 -10.56
CA LYS A 39 2.88 -1.82 -10.57
C LYS A 39 2.15 -1.44 -9.28
N PHE A 40 2.75 -0.65 -8.41
CA PHE A 40 2.06 -0.15 -7.22
C PHE A 40 0.86 0.74 -7.60
N SER A 41 0.87 1.29 -8.82
CA SER A 41 -0.27 1.94 -9.48
C SER A 41 -1.43 0.99 -9.86
N ILE A 42 -1.25 -0.34 -9.81
CA ILE A 42 -2.26 -1.34 -10.20
C ILE A 42 -2.92 -2.01 -8.98
N PHE A 43 -2.32 -1.93 -7.80
CA PHE A 43 -3.10 -2.16 -6.59
C PHE A 43 -4.01 -0.94 -6.42
N PRO A 44 -5.32 -1.11 -6.19
CA PRO A 44 -6.18 0.00 -5.85
C PRO A 44 -5.77 0.44 -4.43
N LEU A 45 -4.74 1.28 -4.35
CA LEU A 45 -4.72 2.29 -3.33
C LEU A 45 -5.96 3.15 -3.60
N PRO A 46 -6.70 3.54 -2.56
CA PRO A 46 -7.65 4.63 -2.72
C PRO A 46 -6.90 5.76 -3.41
N LYS A 47 -7.36 6.15 -4.59
CA LYS A 47 -6.87 7.35 -5.26
C LYS A 47 -7.25 8.49 -4.32
N PHE A 48 -6.33 8.91 -3.48
CA PHE A 48 -6.55 10.07 -2.65
C PHE A 48 -6.50 11.27 -3.58
N ASP A 49 -7.67 11.85 -3.85
CA ASP A 49 -7.75 13.13 -4.51
C ASP A 49 -7.25 14.20 -3.53
N ILE A 50 -6.43 15.13 -4.00
CA ILE A 50 -5.88 16.19 -3.15
C ILE A 50 -7.03 17.03 -2.55
N ASN A 51 -8.15 17.15 -3.25
CA ASN A 51 -9.33 17.84 -2.74
C ASN A 51 -9.94 17.13 -1.53
N ASP A 52 -10.01 15.79 -1.53
CA ASP A 52 -10.53 15.01 -0.39
C ASP A 52 -9.64 15.17 0.85
N LEU A 53 -8.32 15.23 0.66
CA LEU A 53 -7.36 15.50 1.74
C LEU A 53 -7.52 16.92 2.29
N LEU A 54 -7.68 17.91 1.41
CA LEU A 54 -7.86 19.32 1.81
C LEU A 54 -9.20 19.55 2.54
N VAL A 55 -10.29 18.94 2.08
CA VAL A 55 -11.60 19.02 2.75
C VAL A 55 -11.52 18.41 4.15
N GLY A 56 -10.88 17.24 4.30
CA GLY A 56 -10.64 16.63 5.61
C GLY A 56 -9.84 17.55 6.54
N LEU A 57 -8.80 18.21 6.02
CA LEU A 57 -7.96 19.12 6.80
C LEU A 57 -8.70 20.40 7.19
N LEU A 58 -9.45 21.00 6.28
CA LEU A 58 -10.25 22.21 6.55
C LEU A 58 -11.31 21.94 7.62
N ASN A 59 -12.02 20.81 7.53
CA ASN A 59 -12.99 20.40 8.54
C ASN A 59 -12.33 20.18 9.91
N ALA A 60 -11.10 19.64 9.95
CA ALA A 60 -10.35 19.48 11.19
C ALA A 60 -9.94 20.83 11.82
N ILE A 61 -9.64 21.84 10.99
CA ILE A 61 -9.29 23.19 11.45
C ILE A 61 -10.55 23.94 11.94
N ASP A 62 -11.69 23.75 11.28
CA ASP A 62 -12.97 24.39 11.65
C ASP A 62 -13.45 23.94 13.05
N LEU A 63 -13.21 22.68 13.41
CA LEU A 63 -13.50 22.14 14.75
C LEU A 63 -12.65 22.74 15.88
N TYR A 64 -11.52 23.39 15.56
CA TYR A 64 -10.67 24.05 16.55
C TYR A 64 -11.09 25.51 16.80
N HIS A 65 -12.04 26.05 16.03
CA HIS A 65 -12.53 27.43 16.15
C HIS A 65 -13.94 27.52 16.78
N LYS A 66 -14.37 26.48 17.52
CA LYS A 66 -15.58 26.52 18.35
C LYS A 66 -15.28 26.21 19.82
#